data_AF-A0A833PGI0-F1
#
_entry.id   AF-A0A833PGI0-F1
#
_cell.length_a   1.000
_cell.length_b   1.000
_cell.length_c   1.000
_cell.angle_alpha   90.00
_cell.angle_beta   90.00
_cell.angle_gamma   90.00
#
_symmetry.space_group_name_H-M   'P 1'
#
loop_
_entity.id
_entity.type
_entity.pdbx_description
1 polymer ?
#
loop_
_entity_poly.entity_id
_entity_poly.type
_entity_poly.pdbx_seq_one_letter_code
_entity_poly.pdbx_strand_id
1 'polypeptide(L)'
;MTTLTISQIFEKFSFYQENYLSILQNPEQYHIEIEQAYLDVWPFSEKKLYLGDLLQLWFSEKWLINSTCRLLLNSSTLDSLNSIRQATQNKIQRTQDLYLFQLSGSTLSGSNHAQVWSVSEQKVLYVSLNSIFKYYCYFESIERPKNYPNHQFKTFGQAI
;
A
#
# COMPACT_ATOMS: atom_id res chain seq x y z
N MET A 1 9.09 13.93 -14.24
CA MET A 1 7.95 13.62 -13.36
C MET A 1 8.47 13.45 -11.95
N THR A 2 7.79 14.02 -10.96
CA THR A 2 8.21 13.93 -9.56
C THR A 2 7.62 12.66 -8.97
N THR A 3 8.46 11.64 -8.73
CA THR A 3 8.05 10.42 -8.02
C THR A 3 8.30 10.63 -6.53
N LEU A 4 7.28 10.38 -5.70
CA LEU A 4 7.40 10.49 -4.24
C LEU A 4 7.79 9.15 -3.62
N THR A 5 8.56 9.20 -2.53
CA THR A 5 8.76 8.03 -1.65
C THR A 5 7.74 8.04 -0.51
N ILE A 6 7.49 6.88 0.10
CA ILE A 6 6.60 6.79 1.26
C ILE A 6 7.11 7.68 2.42
N SER A 7 8.41 7.71 2.66
CA SER A 7 9.03 8.57 3.69
C SER A 7 8.69 10.05 3.47
N GLN A 8 8.81 10.56 2.24
CA GLN A 8 8.49 11.95 1.90
C GLN A 8 7.01 12.26 2.12
N ILE A 9 6.12 11.28 1.93
CA ILE A 9 4.70 11.46 2.20
C ILE A 9 4.46 11.63 3.71
N PHE A 10 5.13 10.82 4.53
CA PHE A 10 5.01 10.90 5.99
C PHE A 10 5.68 12.15 6.59
N GLU A 11 6.75 12.67 6.00
CA GLU A 11 7.34 13.96 6.38
C GLU A 11 6.34 15.13 6.24
N LYS A 12 5.40 15.01 5.31
CA LYS A 12 4.36 16.02 5.03
C LYS A 12 2.96 15.49 5.33
N PHE A 13 2.82 14.52 6.22
CA PHE A 13 1.55 13.82 6.44
C PHE A 13 0.41 14.77 6.81
N SER A 14 0.65 15.71 7.74
CA SER A 14 -0.35 16.70 8.16
C SER A 14 -0.83 17.59 7.01
N PHE A 15 0.08 17.98 6.11
CA PHE A 15 -0.30 18.75 4.91
C PHE A 15 -1.29 17.97 4.04
N TYR A 16 -1.06 16.67 3.84
CA TYR A 16 -1.96 15.82 3.07
C TYR A 16 -3.31 15.61 3.76
N GLN A 17 -3.34 15.56 5.10
CA GLN A 17 -4.59 15.51 5.87
C GLN A 17 -5.40 16.80 5.70
N GLU A 18 -4.76 17.95 5.85
CA GLU A 18 -5.39 19.27 5.73
C GLU A 18 -5.89 19.55 4.31
N ASN A 19 -5.19 19.06 3.28
CA ASN A 19 -5.49 19.32 1.87
C ASN A 19 -6.14 18.12 1.16
N TYR A 20 -6.61 17.12 1.92
CA TYR A 20 -7.08 15.84 1.38
C TYR A 20 -8.11 16.01 0.26
N LEU A 21 -9.19 16.75 0.52
CA LEU A 21 -10.27 16.92 -0.46
C LEU A 21 -9.80 17.66 -1.73
N SER A 22 -8.92 18.65 -1.59
CA SER A 22 -8.35 19.39 -2.73
C SER A 22 -7.51 18.48 -3.63
N ILE A 23 -6.72 17.58 -3.03
CA ILE A 23 -5.90 16.61 -3.75
C ILE A 23 -6.78 15.62 -4.52
N LEU A 24 -7.88 15.14 -3.92
CA LEU A 24 -8.78 14.20 -4.59
C LEU A 24 -9.48 14.79 -5.83
N GLN A 25 -9.72 16.10 -5.81
CA GLN A 25 -10.38 16.80 -6.90
C GLN A 25 -9.42 17.25 -8.01
N ASN A 26 -8.10 17.27 -7.75
CA ASN A 26 -7.08 17.69 -8.69
C ASN A 26 -6.38 16.47 -9.33
N PRO A 27 -6.63 16.16 -10.62
CA PRO A 27 -6.01 15.00 -11.27
C PRO A 27 -4.48 15.00 -11.26
N GLU A 28 -3.83 16.16 -11.36
CA GLU A 28 -2.37 16.25 -11.38
C GLU A 28 -1.76 15.92 -10.01
N GLN A 29 -2.43 16.33 -8.93
CA GLN A 29 -2.01 15.99 -7.57
C GLN A 29 -2.39 14.57 -7.19
N TYR A 30 -3.55 14.09 -7.64
CA TYR A 30 -4.01 12.73 -7.41
C TYR A 30 -3.03 11.69 -7.97
N HIS A 31 -2.61 11.88 -9.23
CA HIS A 31 -1.82 10.91 -10.00
C HIS A 31 -0.31 11.08 -9.84
N ILE A 32 0.15 11.72 -8.76
CA ILE A 32 1.57 11.72 -8.42
C ILE A 32 2.00 10.28 -8.16
N GLU A 33 3.01 9.82 -8.91
CA GLU A 33 3.55 8.48 -8.78
C GLU A 33 4.29 8.31 -7.46
N ILE A 34 4.19 7.10 -6.90
CA ILE A 34 4.87 6.73 -5.67
C ILE A 34 5.79 5.55 -5.95
N GLU A 35 7.02 5.65 -5.47
CA GLU A 35 8.00 4.59 -5.59
C GLU A 35 7.50 3.31 -4.90
N GLN A 36 7.57 2.18 -5.61
CA GLN A 36 7.27 0.85 -5.08
C GLN A 36 5.84 0.66 -4.55
N ALA A 37 4.89 1.54 -4.89
CA ALA A 37 3.49 1.41 -4.51
C ALA A 37 2.65 0.77 -5.63
N TYR A 38 2.20 -0.47 -5.41
CA TYR A 38 1.42 -1.23 -6.38
C TYR A 38 0.59 -2.34 -5.74
N LEU A 39 -0.40 -2.84 -6.48
CA LEU A 39 -1.07 -4.11 -6.23
C LEU A 39 -0.70 -5.12 -7.32
N ASP A 40 -0.06 -6.21 -6.94
CA ASP A 40 0.20 -7.38 -7.79
C ASP A 40 -0.48 -8.61 -7.17
N VAL A 41 -1.79 -8.70 -7.36
CA VAL A 41 -2.63 -9.67 -6.66
C VAL A 41 -3.28 -10.61 -7.67
N TRP A 42 -2.78 -11.83 -7.78
CA TRP A 42 -3.35 -12.84 -8.67
C TRP A 42 -4.77 -13.25 -8.21
N PRO A 43 -5.76 -13.39 -9.13
CA PRO A 43 -5.64 -13.44 -10.60
C PRO A 43 -5.79 -12.10 -11.34
N PHE A 44 -5.74 -10.97 -10.64
CA PHE A 44 -5.92 -9.65 -11.25
C PHE A 44 -4.62 -9.13 -11.85
N SER A 45 -4.74 -8.22 -12.83
CA SER A 45 -3.58 -7.52 -13.39
C SER A 45 -2.95 -6.60 -12.36
N GLU A 46 -1.64 -6.40 -12.48
CA GLU A 46 -0.90 -5.42 -11.68
C GLU A 46 -1.49 -4.01 -11.85
N LYS A 47 -1.63 -3.29 -10.74
CA LYS A 47 -2.11 -1.90 -10.70
C LYS A 47 -1.13 -1.03 -9.94
N LYS A 48 -0.68 0.06 -10.58
CA LYS A 48 0.06 1.12 -9.89
C LYS A 48 -0.85 1.89 -8.94
N LEU A 49 -0.27 2.32 -7.82
CA LEU A 49 -0.88 3.22 -6.86
C LEU A 49 -0.31 4.62 -7.00
N TYR A 50 -1.20 5.60 -6.86
CA TYR A 50 -0.85 7.01 -6.82
C TYR A 50 -1.11 7.61 -5.44
N LEU A 51 -0.65 8.84 -5.24
CA LEU A 51 -0.87 9.57 -3.99
C LEU A 51 -2.34 9.59 -3.57
N GLY A 52 -3.25 9.93 -4.48
CA GLY A 52 -4.68 9.97 -4.19
C GLY A 52 -5.25 8.62 -3.76
N ASP A 53 -4.75 7.51 -4.30
CA ASP A 53 -5.21 6.18 -3.90
C ASP A 53 -4.81 5.88 -2.44
N LEU A 54 -3.53 6.09 -2.10
CA LEU A 54 -3.02 5.83 -0.76
C LEU A 54 -3.70 6.72 0.29
N LEU A 55 -3.88 8.01 0.00
CA LEU A 55 -4.55 8.92 0.93
C LEU A 55 -5.99 8.48 1.21
N GLN A 56 -6.75 8.09 0.18
CA GLN A 56 -8.10 7.54 0.37
C GLN A 56 -8.09 6.30 1.26
N LEU A 57 -7.17 5.37 1.01
CA LEU A 57 -7.11 4.09 1.71
C LEU A 57 -6.59 4.21 3.15
N TRP A 58 -5.67 5.14 3.40
CA TRP A 58 -5.13 5.42 4.73
C TRP A 58 -6.09 6.23 5.59
N PHE A 59 -6.67 7.30 5.07
CA PHE A 59 -7.53 8.18 5.86
C PHE A 59 -8.92 7.59 6.12
N SER A 60 -9.34 6.58 5.34
CA SER A 60 -10.52 5.75 5.62
C SER A 60 -10.23 4.54 6.52
N GLU A 61 -8.99 4.44 7.02
CA GLU A 61 -8.46 3.36 7.85
C GLU A 61 -8.51 1.96 7.21
N LYS A 62 -8.81 1.86 5.91
CA LYS A 62 -8.98 0.60 5.19
C LYS A 62 -7.66 -0.13 4.98
N TRP A 63 -6.57 0.62 4.83
CA TRP A 63 -5.21 0.13 4.62
C TRP A 63 -4.32 0.39 5.84
N LEU A 64 -4.90 0.35 7.03
CA LEU A 64 -4.17 0.32 8.30
C LEU A 64 -4.14 -1.11 8.84
N ILE A 65 -2.94 -1.63 9.11
CA ILE A 65 -2.79 -2.96 9.68
C ILE A 65 -2.82 -2.85 11.21
N ASN A 66 -4.01 -3.06 11.78
CA ASN A 66 -4.26 -3.04 13.23
C ASN A 66 -4.11 -4.46 13.87
N SER A 67 -4.11 -5.53 13.06
CA SER A 67 -4.24 -6.92 13.54
C SER A 67 -2.97 -7.76 13.33
N THR A 68 -2.82 -8.80 14.16
CA THR A 68 -1.75 -9.83 14.23
C THR A 68 -1.11 -10.17 12.88
N CYS A 69 -0.15 -9.36 12.43
CA CYS A 69 0.66 -9.66 11.24
C CYS A 69 2.00 -10.23 11.68
N ARG A 70 2.47 -11.24 10.96
CA ARG A 70 3.82 -11.77 11.17
C ARG A 70 4.78 -10.88 10.40
N LEU A 71 5.61 -10.14 11.13
CA LEU A 71 6.73 -9.41 10.54
C LEU A 71 7.69 -10.43 9.89
N LEU A 72 8.05 -10.19 8.64
CA LEU A 72 9.09 -10.92 7.95
C LEU A 72 10.39 -10.15 8.17
N LEU A 73 11.20 -10.62 9.13
CA LEU A 73 12.53 -10.04 9.36
C LEU A 73 13.45 -10.46 8.22
N ASN A 74 13.95 -9.48 7.46
CA ASN A 74 14.96 -9.71 6.43
C ASN A 74 16.26 -10.17 7.10
N SER A 75 16.77 -11.34 6.67
CA SER A 75 17.98 -11.96 7.17
C SER A 75 19.23 -11.19 6.68
N SER A 76 19.66 -10.20 7.44
CA SER A 76 21.01 -9.61 7.31
C SER A 76 21.71 -9.39 8.66
N THR A 77 21.27 -10.09 9.71
CA THR A 77 21.94 -10.12 11.01
C THR A 77 22.06 -11.56 11.51
N LEU A 78 23.05 -12.28 10.99
CA LEU A 78 23.37 -13.68 11.32
C LEU A 78 24.15 -13.85 12.65
N ASP A 79 24.03 -12.91 13.61
CA ASP A 79 24.81 -12.95 14.87
C ASP A 79 23.96 -13.11 16.15
N SER A 80 22.68 -13.44 16.05
CA SER A 80 21.83 -13.63 17.25
C SER A 80 21.03 -14.94 17.22
N LEU A 81 21.73 -16.05 16.98
CA LEU A 81 21.20 -17.41 16.98
C LEU A 81 20.73 -17.95 18.35
N ASN A 82 20.86 -17.17 19.44
CA ASN A 82 20.30 -17.53 20.75
C ASN A 82 18.96 -16.85 21.08
N SER A 83 18.47 -15.94 20.23
CA SER A 83 17.19 -15.23 20.44
C SER A 83 15.99 -15.95 19.78
N ILE A 84 16.26 -17.00 18.99
CA ILE A 84 15.31 -17.61 18.04
C ILE A 84 14.19 -18.40 18.75
N ARG A 85 14.30 -18.70 20.04
CA ARG A 85 13.24 -19.38 20.81
C ARG A 85 12.25 -18.44 21.50
N GLN A 86 12.43 -17.12 21.43
CA GLN A 86 11.50 -16.14 22.05
C GLN A 86 10.79 -15.22 21.04
N ALA A 87 11.15 -15.27 19.75
CA ALA A 87 10.46 -14.49 18.72
C ALA A 87 9.16 -15.15 18.19
N THR A 88 8.69 -16.20 18.87
CA THR A 88 7.34 -16.74 18.66
C THR A 88 6.36 -15.89 19.48
N GLN A 89 5.51 -15.12 18.80
CA GLN A 89 4.37 -14.38 19.37
C GLN A 89 4.59 -12.95 19.89
N ASN A 90 5.45 -12.13 19.27
CA ASN A 90 5.27 -10.67 19.40
C ASN A 90 4.08 -10.22 18.56
N LYS A 91 2.87 -10.46 19.08
CA LYS A 91 1.62 -9.86 18.64
C LYS A 91 1.70 -8.37 18.99
N ILE A 92 2.26 -7.58 18.08
CA ILE A 92 2.32 -6.12 18.22
C ILE A 92 0.89 -5.60 18.07
N GLN A 93 0.23 -5.27 19.19
CA GLN A 93 -0.95 -4.42 19.20
C GLN A 93 -0.49 -2.97 19.08
N ARG A 94 -0.34 -2.48 17.85
CA ARG A 94 -0.19 -1.06 17.56
C ARG A 94 -1.31 -0.68 16.62
N THR A 95 -2.35 -0.08 17.19
CA THR A 95 -3.64 0.05 16.52
C THR A 95 -3.60 0.93 15.26
N GLN A 96 -2.60 1.80 15.07
CA GLN A 96 -2.51 2.71 13.93
C GLN A 96 -1.05 3.04 13.52
N ASP A 97 -0.13 2.08 13.61
CA ASP A 97 1.29 2.32 13.30
C ASP A 97 1.69 1.95 11.88
N LEU A 98 0.93 1.06 11.23
CA LEU A 98 1.33 0.39 10.00
C LEU A 98 0.42 0.76 8.84
N TYR A 99 0.99 1.50 7.88
CA TYR A 99 0.31 1.99 6.69
C TYR A 99 0.71 1.17 5.48
N LEU A 100 -0.23 0.37 4.97
CA LEU A 100 -0.03 -0.49 3.81
C LEU A 100 0.14 0.35 2.55
N PHE A 101 1.13 0.05 1.71
CA PHE A 101 1.31 0.75 0.43
C PHE A 101 1.63 -0.16 -0.76
N GLN A 102 1.88 -1.44 -0.50
CA GLN A 102 2.16 -2.42 -1.53
C GLN A 102 1.55 -3.77 -1.16
N LEU A 103 0.95 -4.44 -2.14
CA LEU A 103 0.38 -5.77 -2.02
C LEU A 103 0.95 -6.65 -3.13
N SER A 104 1.49 -7.81 -2.79
CA SER A 104 1.84 -8.85 -3.77
C SER A 104 1.44 -10.23 -3.24
N GLY A 105 0.84 -11.05 -4.10
CA GLY A 105 0.51 -12.42 -3.73
C GLY A 105 -0.66 -12.98 -4.53
N SER A 106 -1.35 -13.95 -3.92
CA SER A 106 -2.44 -14.66 -4.56
C SER A 106 -3.63 -14.79 -3.62
N THR A 107 -4.79 -14.41 -4.13
CA THR A 107 -6.07 -14.59 -3.41
C THR A 107 -6.40 -16.06 -3.13
N LEU A 108 -5.74 -17.02 -3.80
CA LEU A 108 -6.03 -18.45 -3.68
C LEU A 108 -4.92 -19.27 -2.98
N SER A 109 -3.64 -18.87 -3.05
CA SER A 109 -2.54 -19.69 -2.53
C SER A 109 -2.05 -19.31 -1.12
N GLY A 110 -2.53 -18.20 -0.55
CA GLY A 110 -2.21 -17.78 0.82
C GLY A 110 -0.80 -17.24 1.04
N SER A 111 0.09 -17.31 0.04
CA SER A 111 1.42 -16.69 0.07
C SER A 111 1.32 -15.21 -0.27
N ASN A 112 0.94 -14.43 0.73
CA ASN A 112 0.68 -13.01 0.56
C ASN A 112 1.72 -12.18 1.31
N HIS A 113 2.28 -11.21 0.60
CA HIS A 113 3.27 -10.28 1.08
C HIS A 113 2.77 -8.85 0.91
N ALA A 114 3.16 -8.01 1.84
CA ALA A 114 2.87 -6.59 1.81
C ALA A 114 4.05 -5.81 2.35
N GLN A 115 4.25 -4.61 1.81
CA GLN A 115 5.08 -3.61 2.45
C GLN A 115 4.21 -2.56 3.12
N VAL A 116 4.62 -2.19 4.33
CA VAL A 116 3.97 -1.16 5.13
C VAL A 116 5.00 -0.15 5.63
N TRP A 117 4.57 1.09 5.82
CA TRP A 117 5.33 2.08 6.57
C TRP A 117 4.99 1.97 8.06
N SER A 118 6.02 1.85 8.90
CA SER A 118 5.87 2.00 10.35
C SER A 118 6.19 3.42 10.75
N VAL A 119 5.23 4.11 11.37
CA VAL A 119 5.43 5.46 11.91
C VAL A 119 6.39 5.44 13.11
N SER A 120 6.31 4.41 13.95
CA SER A 120 7.14 4.27 15.14
C SER A 120 8.60 3.98 14.77
N GLU A 121 8.84 3.20 13.71
CA GLU A 121 10.19 2.83 13.27
C GLU A 121 10.73 3.72 12.13
N GLN A 122 9.90 4.60 11.58
CA GLN A 122 10.22 5.50 10.45
C GLN A 122 10.87 4.75 9.28
N LYS A 123 10.33 3.57 8.96
CA LYS A 123 10.87 2.71 7.90
C LYS A 123 9.83 1.77 7.30
N VAL A 124 10.17 1.21 6.15
CA VAL A 124 9.40 0.16 5.49
C VAL A 124 9.61 -1.18 6.20
N LEU A 125 8.52 -1.89 6.45
CA LEU A 125 8.48 -3.25 6.98
C LEU A 125 7.82 -4.19 5.98
N TYR A 126 8.30 -5.44 5.95
CA TYR A 126 7.73 -6.52 5.16
C TYR A 126 6.85 -7.38 6.07
N VAL A 127 5.60 -7.59 5.67
CA VAL A 127 4.63 -8.34 6.47
C VAL A 127 3.95 -9.42 5.63
N SER A 128 3.63 -10.53 6.27
CA SER A 128 2.76 -11.55 5.68
C SER A 128 1.32 -11.32 6.10
N LEU A 129 0.40 -11.41 5.14
CA LEU A 129 -1.03 -11.19 5.35
C LEU A 129 -1.80 -12.51 5.21
N ASN A 130 -2.70 -12.80 6.15
CA ASN A 130 -3.55 -14.00 6.04
C ASN A 130 -4.57 -13.91 4.88
N SER A 131 -4.98 -12.69 4.50
CA SER A 131 -5.88 -12.46 3.38
C SER A 131 -5.61 -11.09 2.75
N ILE A 132 -5.36 -11.07 1.43
CA ILE A 132 -5.17 -9.84 0.64
C ILE A 132 -6.43 -9.39 -0.10
N PHE A 133 -7.39 -10.30 -0.28
CA PHE A 133 -8.62 -10.01 -1.02
C PHE A 133 -9.41 -8.84 -0.40
N LYS A 134 -9.48 -8.79 0.94
CA LYS A 134 -10.12 -7.67 1.66
C LYS A 134 -9.51 -6.31 1.28
N TYR A 135 -8.17 -6.22 1.24
CA TYR A 135 -7.47 -4.98 0.89
C TYR A 135 -7.63 -4.62 -0.57
N TYR A 136 -7.67 -5.63 -1.45
CA TYR A 136 -7.98 -5.45 -2.87
C TYR A 136 -9.39 -4.86 -3.05
N CYS A 137 -10.41 -5.41 -2.39
CA CYS A 137 -11.77 -4.88 -2.44
C CYS A 137 -11.85 -3.42 -1.96
N TYR A 138 -11.08 -3.05 -0.94
CA TYR A 138 -10.99 -1.66 -0.51
C TYR A 138 -10.41 -0.76 -1.60
N PHE A 139 -9.36 -1.20 -2.28
CA PHE A 139 -8.82 -0.47 -3.43
C PHE A 139 -9.86 -0.34 -4.55
N GLU A 140 -10.59 -1.39 -4.92
CA GLU A 140 -11.63 -1.30 -5.95
C GLU A 140 -12.81 -0.38 -5.55
N SER A 141 -12.97 -0.07 -4.26
CA SER A 141 -14.05 0.79 -3.76
C SER A 141 -13.73 2.29 -3.78
N ILE A 142 -12.48 2.69 -4.08
CA ILE A 142 -12.10 4.10 -4.13
C ILE A 142 -12.39 4.70 -5.50
N GLU A 143 -12.57 6.02 -5.55
CA GLU A 143 -12.82 6.72 -6.79
C GLU A 143 -11.57 7.46 -7.26
N ARG A 144 -11.23 7.31 -8.54
CA ARG A 144 -10.21 8.11 -9.22
C ARG A 144 -10.88 9.24 -10.01
N PRO A 145 -10.32 10.47 -10.02
CA PRO A 145 -10.85 11.55 -10.83
C PRO A 145 -10.76 11.18 -12.32
N LYS A 146 -11.89 11.28 -13.03
CA LYS A 146 -12.08 10.79 -14.42
C LYS A 146 -11.27 11.56 -15.48
N ASN A 147 -10.63 12.67 -15.11
CA ASN A 147 -10.06 13.66 -16.04
C ASN A 147 -8.52 13.66 -16.06
N TYR A 148 -7.87 12.53 -15.78
CA TYR A 148 -6.46 12.42 -16.18
C TYR A 148 -6.41 12.06 -17.65
N PRO A 149 -5.72 12.82 -18.52
CA PRO A 149 -5.59 12.48 -19.94
C PRO A 149 -4.72 11.23 -20.05
N ASN A 150 -5.34 10.06 -19.88
CA ASN A 150 -4.71 8.80 -20.17
C ASN A 150 -4.70 8.66 -21.69
N HIS A 151 -3.54 8.88 -22.30
CA HIS A 151 -3.33 8.58 -23.71
C HIS A 151 -3.64 7.09 -23.93
N GLN A 152 -4.49 6.83 -24.92
CA GLN A 152 -4.76 5.55 -25.59
C GLN A 152 -5.72 4.58 -24.89
N PHE A 153 -7.02 4.82 -25.08
CA PHE A 153 -7.87 3.72 -25.54
C PHE A 153 -7.71 3.62 -27.06
N LYS A 154 -6.91 2.65 -27.53
CA LYS A 154 -7.08 2.17 -28.90
C LYS A 154 -8.48 1.59 -28.97
N THR A 155 -9.34 2.24 -29.75
CA THR A 155 -10.60 1.68 -30.23
C THR A 155 -10.27 0.35 -30.90
N PHE A 156 -10.73 -0.75 -30.29
CA PHE A 156 -10.80 -2.04 -30.98
C PHE A 156 -11.79 -1.89 -32.13
N GLY A 157 -11.38 -2.37 -33.30
CA GLY A 157 -12.07 -2.18 -34.57
C GLY A 157 -13.54 -2.59 -34.51
N GLN A 158 -14.36 -1.80 -35.19
CA GLN A 158 -15.64 -2.28 -35.68
C GLN A 158 -15.35 -3.45 -36.63
N ALA A 159 -15.73 -4.65 -36.20
CA ALA A 159 -15.93 -5.77 -37.09
C ALA A 159 -17.42 -5.83 -37.46
N ILE A 160 -17.63 -6.02 -38.76
CA ILE A 160 -18.85 -6.26 -39.53
C ILE A 160 -19.55 -5.00 -40.03
#